data_AF-A0A1M6QHL9-F1
#
_entry.id   AF-A0A1M6QHL9-F1
#
_cell.length_a   1.000
_cell.length_b   1.000
_cell.length_c   1.000
_cell.angle_alpha   90.00
_cell.angle_beta   90.00
_cell.angle_gamma   90.00
#
_symmetry.space_group_name_H-M   'P 1'
#
loop_
_entity.id
_entity.type
_entity.pdbx_description
1 polymer ?
#
loop_
_entity_poly.entity_id
_entity_poly.type
_entity_poly.pdbx_seq_one_letter_code
_entity_poly.pdbx_strand_id
1 'polypeptide(L)'
;MNKKLLSGLALVSVAATGFWACGEGNINGKDLNDDIAMASNDQDLQTLKDNALDECRMTPDCYAKYQGYLEGTEVPTSVDNPVPDVNSSNSNGGGNSYTMPNVSSSIKIARSSSSINIIDNPVESSSGAAPITDDSFGTCAPLKNPINKGEKVQWQFKANSKYPGFDALKIAKATYTWSFAAGAVDDGTGKGTTSGNITYANSGATTASVTVLYDGTPISVACDPLQVNGAAITGCTCEPDVAIPDVANGPVTVTWSVSKCATVGATITGYEWTGATGTGESATAAFSEKDQEITPTVVVSNDDNTKQSFTCSAVKAIDASKPDYEFTDQGNTNAIPFVGNVDATVVFNLPSGWHGAGDAGTCTFACQVDRGGTGDGKITGSIGTVEIVGGDYVTATIDVANTIGGKSLPFVLNVGSNAGASCFVAW
;
A
#
# COMPACT_ATOMS: atom_id res chain seq x y z
N MET A 1 -38.31 26.76 -17.01
CA MET A 1 -39.04 25.52 -17.38
C MET A 1 -38.25 24.37 -16.82
N ASN A 2 -38.86 23.57 -15.95
CA ASN A 2 -38.11 22.61 -15.13
C ASN A 2 -38.11 21.25 -15.85
N LYS A 3 -36.97 20.83 -16.40
CA LYS A 3 -36.80 19.45 -16.86
C LYS A 3 -36.36 18.60 -15.67
N LYS A 4 -37.25 17.75 -15.17
CA LYS A 4 -36.91 16.71 -14.19
C LYS A 4 -36.47 15.46 -14.95
N LEU A 5 -35.34 14.90 -14.57
CA LEU A 5 -34.92 13.55 -14.93
C LEU A 5 -34.87 12.74 -13.63
N LEU A 6 -35.75 11.75 -13.52
CA LEU A 6 -35.77 10.79 -12.42
C LEU A 6 -35.17 9.48 -12.92
N SER A 7 -34.13 8.99 -12.25
CA SER A 7 -33.64 7.62 -12.42
C SER A 7 -33.43 7.02 -11.04
N GLY A 8 -34.38 6.18 -10.62
CA GLY A 8 -34.28 5.43 -9.38
C GLY A 8 -33.72 4.04 -9.65
N LEU A 9 -32.49 3.78 -9.21
CA LEU A 9 -31.92 2.44 -9.18
C LEU A 9 -32.21 1.78 -7.83
N ALA A 10 -32.84 0.61 -7.85
CA ALA A 10 -32.97 -0.27 -6.70
C ALA A 10 -32.38 -1.63 -7.06
N LEU A 11 -31.16 -1.89 -6.59
CA LEU A 11 -30.55 -3.22 -6.61
C LEU A 11 -30.13 -3.59 -5.19
N VAL A 12 -30.92 -4.47 -4.57
CA VAL A 12 -30.59 -5.08 -3.29
C VAL A 12 -29.58 -6.20 -3.55
N SER A 13 -28.29 -5.90 -3.46
CA SER A 13 -27.29 -6.66 -2.67
C SER A 13 -25.85 -6.33 -3.05
N VAL A 14 -25.01 -6.11 -2.01
CA VAL A 14 -23.55 -5.91 -2.02
C VAL A 14 -23.05 -4.54 -2.53
N ALA A 15 -22.16 -3.95 -1.72
CA ALA A 15 -21.51 -2.63 -1.83
C ALA A 15 -22.42 -1.40 -1.63
N ALA A 16 -22.12 -0.62 -0.59
CA ALA A 16 -22.78 0.66 -0.30
C ALA A 16 -22.29 1.76 -1.26
N THR A 17 -23.07 2.05 -2.30
CA THR A 17 -22.84 3.19 -3.20
C THR A 17 -23.92 4.25 -2.99
N GLY A 18 -23.53 5.42 -2.50
CA GLY A 18 -24.46 6.51 -2.20
C GLY A 18 -25.17 7.06 -3.45
N PHE A 19 -26.41 7.52 -3.27
CA PHE A 19 -27.14 8.26 -4.29
C PHE A 19 -26.56 9.68 -4.44
N TRP A 20 -26.18 10.06 -5.65
CA TRP A 20 -25.77 11.43 -5.98
C TRP A 20 -26.94 12.17 -6.64
N ALA A 21 -27.60 13.03 -5.87
CA ALA A 21 -28.58 13.99 -6.38
C ALA A 21 -27.95 15.40 -6.40
N CYS A 22 -27.44 15.82 -7.55
CA CYS A 22 -26.91 17.17 -7.74
C CYS A 22 -28.04 18.14 -8.12
N GLY A 23 -28.76 18.61 -7.10
CA GLY A 23 -29.73 19.70 -7.24
C GLY A 23 -30.36 20.08 -5.91
N GLU A 24 -30.66 21.37 -5.73
CA GLU A 24 -31.42 21.87 -4.58
C GLU A 24 -32.89 21.47 -4.71
N GLY A 25 -33.21 20.24 -4.29
CA GLY A 25 -34.56 19.70 -4.35
C GLY A 25 -34.77 18.65 -3.26
N ASN A 26 -35.84 18.82 -2.48
CA ASN A 26 -36.17 17.91 -1.39
C ASN A 26 -36.60 16.53 -1.95
N ILE A 27 -36.06 15.44 -1.39
CA ILE A 27 -36.43 14.08 -1.79
C ILE A 27 -37.75 13.72 -1.10
N ASN A 28 -38.86 13.91 -1.80
CA ASN A 28 -40.15 13.36 -1.34
C ASN A 28 -40.13 11.83 -1.47
N GLY A 29 -40.61 11.13 -0.43
CA GLY A 29 -40.74 9.68 -0.46
C GLY A 29 -41.71 9.20 -1.54
N LYS A 30 -41.45 8.00 -2.10
CA LYS A 30 -42.29 7.36 -3.13
C LYS A 30 -43.75 7.24 -2.68
N ASP A 31 -44.68 7.50 -3.60
CA ASP A 31 -46.02 6.91 -3.56
C ASP A 31 -46.09 5.65 -4.45
N LEU A 32 -47.24 4.99 -4.44
CA LEU A 32 -47.43 3.64 -4.98
C LEU A 32 -47.59 3.57 -6.51
N ASN A 33 -47.47 4.69 -7.25
CA ASN A 33 -47.78 4.74 -8.68
C ASN A 33 -46.56 4.76 -9.64
N ASP A 34 -45.32 4.72 -9.13
CA ASP A 34 -44.10 4.73 -9.95
C ASP A 34 -43.71 3.31 -10.43
N ASP A 35 -44.39 2.84 -11.48
CA ASP A 35 -44.07 1.59 -12.20
C ASP A 35 -42.75 1.67 -13.00
N ILE A 36 -42.00 0.57 -12.99
CA ILE A 36 -40.61 0.51 -13.48
C ILE A 36 -40.52 -0.20 -14.84
N ALA A 37 -39.96 0.47 -15.84
CA ALA A 37 -39.46 -0.18 -17.06
C ALA A 37 -38.01 -0.65 -16.84
N MET A 38 -37.75 -1.95 -17.02
CA MET A 38 -36.41 -2.55 -16.92
C MET A 38 -35.87 -3.03 -18.28
N ALA A 39 -34.55 -3.18 -18.35
CA ALA A 39 -33.70 -3.52 -19.52
C ALA A 39 -33.41 -2.31 -20.46
N SER A 40 -32.23 -2.18 -21.07
CA SER A 40 -31.11 -3.15 -21.25
C SER A 40 -29.76 -2.43 -21.53
N ASN A 41 -28.66 -3.20 -21.46
CA ASN A 41 -27.26 -2.92 -21.87
C ASN A 41 -26.31 -2.21 -20.88
N ASP A 42 -25.17 -2.87 -20.66
CA ASP A 42 -24.05 -2.46 -19.80
C ASP A 42 -23.27 -1.25 -20.37
N GLN A 43 -23.25 -1.15 -21.71
CA GLN A 43 -22.57 -0.07 -22.44
C GLN A 43 -23.33 1.26 -22.33
N ASP A 44 -24.67 1.21 -22.31
CA ASP A 44 -25.52 2.38 -22.07
C ASP A 44 -25.42 2.84 -20.60
N LEU A 45 -25.25 1.91 -19.65
CA LEU A 45 -25.02 2.21 -18.23
C LEU A 45 -23.66 2.89 -17.98
N GLN A 46 -22.58 2.41 -18.61
CA GLN A 46 -21.28 3.09 -18.57
C GLN A 46 -21.35 4.48 -19.23
N THR A 47 -22.01 4.59 -20.39
CA THR A 47 -22.21 5.90 -21.05
C THR A 47 -23.00 6.87 -20.16
N LEU A 48 -24.02 6.40 -19.45
CA LEU A 48 -24.80 7.23 -18.51
C LEU A 48 -23.96 7.69 -17.32
N LYS A 49 -23.10 6.81 -16.79
CA LYS A 49 -22.16 7.10 -15.70
C LYS A 49 -21.08 8.08 -16.13
N ASP A 50 -20.51 7.92 -17.32
CA ASP A 50 -19.47 8.82 -17.84
C ASP A 50 -20.05 10.21 -18.14
N ASN A 51 -21.26 10.28 -18.71
CA ASN A 51 -21.99 11.55 -18.87
C ASN A 51 -22.28 12.22 -17.52
N ALA A 52 -22.71 11.48 -16.50
CA ALA A 52 -22.95 12.02 -15.16
C ALA A 52 -21.65 12.49 -14.47
N LEU A 53 -20.53 11.82 -14.70
CA LEU A 53 -19.20 12.26 -14.23
C LEU A 53 -18.76 13.54 -14.94
N ASP A 54 -18.98 13.67 -16.25
CA ASP A 54 -18.67 14.89 -17.00
C ASP A 54 -19.58 16.07 -16.61
N GLU A 55 -20.86 15.85 -16.35
CA GLU A 55 -21.74 16.88 -15.78
C GLU A 55 -21.31 17.29 -14.35
N CYS A 56 -20.89 16.33 -13.51
CA CYS A 56 -20.34 16.63 -12.18
C CYS A 56 -19.05 17.48 -12.27
N ARG A 57 -18.16 17.21 -13.24
CA ARG A 57 -16.95 18.03 -13.50
C ARG A 57 -17.27 19.48 -13.92
N MET A 58 -18.50 19.77 -14.38
CA MET A 58 -18.92 21.14 -14.70
C MET A 58 -19.41 21.95 -13.50
N THR A 59 -19.62 21.33 -12.32
CA THR A 59 -20.14 22.02 -11.12
C THR A 59 -19.14 22.00 -9.95
N PRO A 60 -18.71 23.17 -9.43
CA PRO A 60 -17.69 23.25 -8.38
C PRO A 60 -18.01 22.44 -7.12
N ASP A 61 -19.27 22.48 -6.67
CA ASP A 61 -19.71 21.81 -5.43
C ASP A 61 -19.79 20.28 -5.57
N CYS A 62 -20.02 19.76 -6.78
CA CYS A 62 -19.95 18.33 -7.06
C CYS A 62 -18.50 17.85 -7.03
N TYR A 63 -17.61 18.59 -7.68
CA TYR A 63 -16.18 18.28 -7.72
C TYR A 63 -15.52 18.32 -6.33
N ALA A 64 -15.88 19.29 -5.47
CA ALA A 64 -15.36 19.39 -4.11
C ALA A 64 -15.69 18.15 -3.26
N LYS A 65 -16.90 17.60 -3.40
CA LYS A 65 -17.30 16.35 -2.73
C LYS A 65 -16.66 15.10 -3.36
N TYR A 66 -16.41 15.14 -4.66
CA TYR A 66 -15.75 14.05 -5.40
C TYR A 66 -14.26 13.90 -5.03
N GLN A 67 -13.56 15.00 -4.75
CA GLN A 67 -12.17 14.97 -4.28
C GLN A 67 -12.00 14.19 -2.97
N GLY A 68 -12.83 14.43 -1.96
CA GLY A 68 -12.75 13.70 -0.68
C GLY A 68 -12.91 12.17 -0.82
N TYR A 69 -13.69 11.72 -1.80
CA TYR A 69 -13.84 10.31 -2.14
C TYR A 69 -12.58 9.75 -2.85
N LEU A 70 -11.97 10.50 -3.77
CA LEU A 70 -10.70 10.13 -4.41
C LEU A 70 -9.51 10.11 -3.43
N GLU A 71 -9.56 10.94 -2.39
CA GLU A 71 -8.57 11.00 -1.31
C GLU A 71 -8.78 9.90 -0.24
N GLY A 72 -9.84 9.09 -0.35
CA GLY A 72 -10.12 7.99 0.57
C GLY A 72 -10.65 8.40 1.94
N THR A 73 -11.22 9.61 2.05
CA THR A 73 -11.75 10.13 3.32
C THR A 73 -13.24 9.79 3.45
N GLU A 74 -13.64 9.05 4.47
CA GLU A 74 -15.06 8.84 4.76
C GLU A 74 -15.75 10.17 5.10
N VAL A 75 -16.86 10.46 4.41
CA VAL A 75 -17.67 11.65 4.68
C VAL A 75 -18.39 11.47 6.03
N PRO A 76 -18.26 12.40 6.99
CA PRO A 76 -19.00 12.29 8.25
C PRO A 76 -20.51 12.29 7.99
N THR A 77 -21.22 11.30 8.52
CA THR A 77 -22.69 11.31 8.53
C THR A 77 -23.18 12.52 9.32
N SER A 78 -23.82 13.48 8.66
CA SER A 78 -24.36 14.67 9.34
C SER A 78 -25.50 14.26 10.26
N VAL A 79 -25.30 14.46 11.55
CA VAL A 79 -26.33 14.35 12.60
C VAL A 79 -27.54 15.23 12.30
N ASP A 80 -28.72 14.72 12.64
CA ASP A 80 -29.98 15.47 12.70
C ASP A 80 -29.82 16.77 13.50
N ASN A 81 -30.43 17.86 13.00
CA ASN A 81 -31.01 18.91 13.85
C ASN A 81 -31.99 19.78 13.05
N PRO A 82 -32.93 20.50 13.70
CA PRO A 82 -34.31 20.51 13.25
C PRO A 82 -34.71 21.79 12.52
N VAL A 83 -35.88 21.71 11.89
CA VAL A 83 -36.63 22.83 11.30
C VAL A 83 -36.81 23.98 12.31
N PRO A 84 -36.52 25.23 11.92
CA PRO A 84 -37.13 26.43 12.47
C PRO A 84 -38.33 26.86 11.61
N ASP A 85 -39.42 27.26 12.27
CA ASP A 85 -40.71 27.57 11.66
C ASP A 85 -40.76 28.79 10.73
N VAL A 86 -41.75 28.76 9.85
CA VAL A 86 -42.19 29.89 9.01
C VAL A 86 -42.96 30.92 9.82
N ASN A 87 -42.55 32.21 9.82
CA ASN A 87 -43.54 33.32 9.73
C ASN A 87 -42.98 34.73 9.44
N SER A 88 -43.61 35.42 8.47
CA SER A 88 -43.75 36.91 8.37
C SER A 88 -42.45 37.74 8.13
N SER A 89 -42.40 38.91 7.49
CA SER A 89 -43.41 39.88 7.00
C SER A 89 -42.88 40.70 5.80
N ASN A 90 -43.78 41.40 5.09
CA ASN A 90 -43.52 42.35 3.98
C ASN A 90 -42.45 43.44 4.23
N SER A 91 -41.83 43.95 3.15
CA SER A 91 -41.89 45.40 2.80
C SER A 91 -41.34 45.74 1.40
N ASN A 92 -41.87 46.84 0.83
CA ASN A 92 -41.54 47.40 -0.49
C ASN A 92 -40.21 48.19 -0.52
N GLY A 93 -39.59 48.29 -1.70
CA GLY A 93 -38.60 49.32 -2.03
C GLY A 93 -38.09 49.19 -3.47
N GLY A 94 -38.32 50.19 -4.32
CA GLY A 94 -37.85 50.20 -5.72
C GLY A 94 -37.04 51.46 -6.05
N GLY A 95 -36.45 51.53 -7.25
CA GLY A 95 -35.83 52.77 -7.75
C GLY A 95 -34.70 52.59 -8.77
N ASN A 96 -34.94 53.08 -9.98
CA ASN A 96 -34.02 53.18 -11.14
C ASN A 96 -32.59 53.68 -10.84
N SER A 97 -31.63 53.29 -11.70
CA SER A 97 -30.95 54.26 -12.58
C SER A 97 -30.20 53.59 -13.75
N TYR A 98 -30.18 54.23 -14.92
CA TYR A 98 -29.37 53.87 -16.09
C TYR A 98 -27.98 54.52 -16.00
N THR A 99 -26.97 53.94 -16.66
CA THR A 99 -26.09 54.69 -17.61
C THR A 99 -25.12 53.76 -18.36
N MET A 100 -24.98 53.97 -19.68
CA MET A 100 -23.83 53.52 -20.47
C MET A 100 -22.99 54.73 -20.89
N PRO A 101 -21.65 54.59 -21.05
CA PRO A 101 -20.86 55.50 -21.84
C PRO A 101 -20.49 54.88 -23.21
N ASN A 102 -20.75 55.66 -24.26
CA ASN A 102 -20.25 55.48 -25.62
C ASN A 102 -18.95 56.28 -25.79
N VAL A 103 -17.94 55.76 -26.49
CA VAL A 103 -16.97 56.59 -27.23
C VAL A 103 -16.42 55.85 -28.46
N SER A 104 -16.40 56.55 -29.59
CA SER A 104 -15.84 56.12 -30.87
C SER A 104 -14.56 56.88 -31.19
N SER A 105 -13.62 56.30 -31.96
CA SER A 105 -13.09 56.95 -33.18
C SER A 105 -12.01 56.13 -33.95
N SER A 106 -12.30 55.90 -35.23
CA SER A 106 -11.43 56.13 -36.41
C SER A 106 -9.95 55.68 -36.44
N ILE A 107 -9.57 54.90 -37.48
CA ILE A 107 -8.75 55.40 -38.62
C ILE A 107 -8.62 54.43 -39.83
N LYS A 108 -9.00 54.96 -41.01
CA LYS A 108 -8.53 54.73 -42.41
C LYS A 108 -8.38 53.32 -43.01
N ILE A 109 -9.20 53.08 -44.02
CA ILE A 109 -8.98 52.15 -45.13
C ILE A 109 -7.94 52.74 -46.12
N ALA A 110 -7.06 51.90 -46.66
CA ALA A 110 -6.34 52.14 -47.92
C ALA A 110 -6.68 51.03 -48.92
N ARG A 111 -6.90 51.37 -50.20
CA ARG A 111 -7.41 50.45 -51.23
C ARG A 111 -6.78 50.76 -52.59
N SER A 112 -6.17 49.75 -53.23
CA SER A 112 -5.84 49.60 -54.67
C SER A 112 -4.97 48.33 -54.80
N SER A 113 -5.47 47.20 -55.36
CA SER A 113 -5.37 46.79 -56.78
C SER A 113 -3.90 46.65 -57.25
N SER A 114 -3.36 45.51 -57.71
CA SER A 114 -3.93 44.20 -58.13
C SER A 114 -2.88 43.07 -57.80
N SER A 115 -2.99 41.77 -58.11
CA SER A 115 -3.73 41.01 -59.15
C SER A 115 -4.01 39.56 -58.72
N ILE A 116 -4.47 38.71 -59.66
CA ILE A 116 -4.73 37.26 -59.51
C ILE A 116 -3.44 36.43 -59.39
N ASN A 117 -3.44 35.45 -58.49
CA ASN A 117 -3.04 34.06 -58.78
C ASN A 117 -3.68 33.12 -57.75
N ILE A 118 -4.52 32.20 -58.22
CA ILE A 118 -5.03 31.07 -57.43
C ILE A 118 -4.06 29.91 -57.66
N ILE A 119 -3.41 29.45 -56.60
CA ILE A 119 -2.73 28.15 -56.53
C ILE A 119 -3.12 27.50 -55.20
N ASP A 120 -3.48 26.23 -55.26
CA ASP A 120 -4.04 25.43 -54.17
C ASP A 120 -3.09 25.15 -52.99
N ASN A 121 -3.70 24.80 -51.85
CA ASN A 121 -3.11 24.18 -50.65
C ASN A 121 -1.95 24.92 -49.94
N PRO A 122 -2.26 25.71 -48.89
CA PRO A 122 -1.34 25.82 -47.76
C PRO A 122 -1.28 24.48 -47.00
N VAL A 123 -0.09 23.92 -46.86
CA VAL A 123 0.18 22.82 -45.90
C VAL A 123 -0.04 23.36 -44.49
N GLU A 124 -0.83 22.67 -43.67
CA GLU A 124 -1.00 23.01 -42.25
C GLU A 124 0.30 22.76 -41.47
N SER A 125 1.16 23.78 -41.40
CA SER A 125 2.25 23.84 -40.44
C SER A 125 1.70 24.13 -39.05
N SER A 126 1.14 23.11 -38.39
CA SER A 126 0.79 23.17 -36.97
C SER A 126 2.06 23.25 -36.13
N SER A 127 2.43 24.46 -35.72
CA SER A 127 3.50 24.71 -34.76
C SER A 127 3.02 24.34 -33.35
N GLY A 128 2.93 23.03 -33.08
CA GLY A 128 2.69 22.52 -31.73
C GLY A 128 3.84 22.95 -30.81
N ALA A 129 3.52 23.68 -29.74
CA ALA A 129 4.50 23.97 -28.70
C ALA A 129 5.00 22.65 -28.09
N ALA A 130 6.32 22.50 -27.96
CA ALA A 130 6.89 21.33 -27.30
C ALA A 130 6.41 21.27 -25.84
N PRO A 131 6.06 20.09 -25.31
CA PRO A 131 5.63 19.96 -23.93
C PRO A 131 6.77 20.34 -22.98
N ILE A 132 6.43 21.08 -21.93
CA ILE A 132 7.37 21.43 -20.86
C ILE A 132 7.40 20.25 -19.87
N THR A 133 8.58 19.75 -19.54
CA THR A 133 8.72 18.73 -18.47
C THR A 133 8.80 19.43 -17.12
N ASP A 134 7.89 19.12 -16.20
CA ASP A 134 7.84 19.74 -14.86
C ASP A 134 7.31 18.74 -13.81
N ASP A 135 8.23 18.11 -13.10
CA ASP A 135 7.93 17.14 -12.04
C ASP A 135 7.32 17.79 -10.77
N SER A 136 7.23 19.13 -10.71
CA SER A 136 6.55 19.84 -9.62
C SER A 136 5.04 19.98 -9.84
N PHE A 137 4.55 19.76 -11.06
CA PHE A 137 3.13 19.87 -11.42
C PHE A 137 2.26 18.74 -10.86
N GLY A 138 2.84 17.56 -10.64
CA GLY A 138 2.18 16.40 -10.07
C GLY A 138 3.05 15.15 -10.13
N THR A 139 2.57 14.06 -9.56
CA THR A 139 3.23 12.75 -9.65
C THR A 139 2.45 11.81 -10.56
N CYS A 140 3.14 10.83 -11.13
CA CYS A 140 2.52 9.76 -11.91
C CYS A 140 3.13 8.41 -11.53
N ALA A 141 2.30 7.40 -11.32
CA ALA A 141 2.76 6.06 -10.93
C ALA A 141 1.82 4.96 -11.46
N PRO A 142 2.30 3.73 -11.67
CA PRO A 142 1.43 2.58 -11.96
C PRO A 142 0.64 2.19 -10.69
N LEU A 143 -0.64 1.84 -10.84
CA LEU A 143 -1.50 1.40 -9.72
C LEU A 143 -1.09 0.03 -9.15
N LYS A 144 -0.30 -0.76 -9.88
CA LYS A 144 0.27 -2.04 -9.47
C LYS A 144 1.71 -2.13 -9.99
N ASN A 145 2.66 -2.46 -9.12
CA ASN A 145 4.07 -2.67 -9.45
C ASN A 145 4.67 -3.69 -8.46
N PRO A 146 5.32 -4.78 -8.90
CA PRO A 146 5.45 -5.23 -10.29
C PRO A 146 4.16 -5.81 -10.88
N ILE A 147 4.16 -6.06 -12.18
CA ILE A 147 3.15 -6.87 -12.87
C ILE A 147 3.82 -8.03 -13.62
N ASN A 148 3.06 -9.05 -14.00
CA ASN A 148 3.54 -10.08 -14.91
C ASN A 148 3.25 -9.72 -16.38
N LYS A 149 4.04 -10.25 -17.31
CA LYS A 149 3.88 -10.08 -18.76
C LYS A 149 2.48 -10.51 -19.20
N GLY A 150 1.80 -9.64 -19.96
CA GLY A 150 0.40 -9.82 -20.37
C GLY A 150 -0.65 -9.48 -19.31
N GLU A 151 -0.28 -9.17 -18.06
CA GLU A 151 -1.22 -8.55 -17.11
C GLU A 151 -1.57 -7.12 -17.54
N LYS A 152 -2.75 -6.68 -17.08
CA LYS A 152 -3.25 -5.32 -17.21
C LYS A 152 -2.77 -4.45 -16.05
N VAL A 153 -2.32 -3.24 -16.35
CA VAL A 153 -2.02 -2.19 -15.37
C VAL A 153 -2.63 -0.87 -15.81
N GLN A 154 -3.01 -0.03 -14.86
CA GLN A 154 -3.37 1.35 -15.13
C GLN A 154 -2.35 2.28 -14.47
N TRP A 155 -2.12 3.42 -15.10
CA TRP A 155 -1.28 4.49 -14.59
C TRP A 155 -2.17 5.60 -14.04
N GLN A 156 -1.77 6.19 -12.91
CA GLN A 156 -2.51 7.26 -12.26
C GLN A 156 -1.63 8.50 -12.09
N PHE A 157 -2.17 9.64 -12.51
CA PHE A 157 -1.64 10.98 -12.28
C PHE A 157 -2.32 11.62 -11.08
N LYS A 158 -1.53 12.27 -10.22
CA LYS A 158 -1.99 13.07 -9.09
C LYS A 158 -1.42 14.48 -9.19
N ALA A 159 -2.29 15.45 -9.46
CA ALA A 159 -1.89 16.86 -9.54
C ALA A 159 -1.41 17.37 -8.18
N ASN A 160 -0.36 18.19 -8.18
CA ASN A 160 0.15 18.82 -6.97
C ASN A 160 -0.69 20.07 -6.64
N SER A 161 -1.52 19.99 -5.59
CA SER A 161 -2.34 21.12 -5.11
C SER A 161 -1.55 22.33 -4.61
N LYS A 162 -0.23 22.19 -4.43
CA LYS A 162 0.70 23.27 -4.05
C LYS A 162 1.42 23.89 -5.26
N TYR A 163 1.14 23.45 -6.48
CA TYR A 163 1.75 24.00 -7.69
C TYR A 163 1.40 25.50 -7.86
N PRO A 164 2.35 26.38 -8.23
CA PRO A 164 2.07 27.80 -8.43
C PRO A 164 0.99 28.04 -9.49
N GLY A 165 -0.13 28.65 -9.09
CA GLY A 165 -1.27 28.85 -9.98
C GLY A 165 -2.17 27.62 -10.18
N PHE A 166 -2.09 26.63 -9.28
CA PHE A 166 -3.03 25.51 -9.22
C PHE A 166 -4.48 25.99 -9.12
N ASP A 167 -5.34 25.43 -9.98
CA ASP A 167 -6.77 25.67 -10.03
C ASP A 167 -7.45 24.31 -10.26
N ALA A 168 -8.23 23.88 -9.27
CA ALA A 168 -8.94 22.61 -9.27
C ALA A 168 -9.89 22.46 -10.46
N LEU A 169 -10.53 23.54 -10.92
CA LEU A 169 -11.45 23.54 -12.05
C LEU A 169 -10.69 23.43 -13.39
N LYS A 170 -9.48 23.99 -13.48
CA LYS A 170 -8.60 23.81 -14.65
C LYS A 170 -8.06 22.39 -14.72
N ILE A 171 -7.68 21.77 -13.60
CA ILE A 171 -7.27 20.36 -13.55
C ILE A 171 -8.44 19.42 -13.94
N ALA A 172 -9.66 19.72 -13.48
CA ALA A 172 -10.87 18.96 -13.84
C ALA A 172 -11.21 19.01 -15.34
N LYS A 173 -10.87 20.11 -16.01
CA LYS A 173 -11.09 20.35 -17.45
C LYS A 173 -9.87 20.05 -18.33
N ALA A 174 -8.73 19.70 -17.73
CA ALA A 174 -7.51 19.42 -18.47
C ALA A 174 -7.67 18.16 -19.33
N THR A 175 -7.01 18.13 -20.48
CA THR A 175 -6.94 16.93 -21.33
C THR A 175 -5.68 16.15 -21.01
N TYR A 176 -5.80 14.83 -20.88
CA TYR A 176 -4.72 13.93 -20.48
C TYR A 176 -4.31 13.04 -21.65
N THR A 177 -3.10 13.22 -22.15
CA THR A 177 -2.51 12.40 -23.23
C THR A 177 -1.44 11.51 -22.64
N TRP A 178 -1.74 10.23 -22.53
CA TRP A 178 -0.83 9.22 -22.02
C TRP A 178 0.15 8.72 -23.09
N SER A 179 1.42 8.54 -22.71
CA SER A 179 2.49 7.99 -23.54
C SER A 179 3.14 6.81 -22.83
N PHE A 180 3.31 5.70 -23.55
CA PHE A 180 3.87 4.44 -23.03
C PHE A 180 5.07 3.99 -23.86
N ALA A 181 5.92 3.14 -23.29
CA ALA A 181 7.02 2.52 -24.03
C ALA A 181 6.54 1.67 -25.23
N ALA A 182 7.41 1.51 -26.22
CA ALA A 182 7.11 0.76 -27.43
C ALA A 182 6.71 -0.70 -27.13
N GLY A 183 5.60 -1.16 -27.72
CA GLY A 183 5.06 -2.50 -27.49
C GLY A 183 4.07 -2.60 -26.33
N ALA A 184 3.74 -1.49 -25.66
CA ALA A 184 2.57 -1.38 -24.81
C ALA A 184 1.28 -1.30 -25.65
N VAL A 185 0.21 -1.94 -25.19
CA VAL A 185 -1.13 -1.87 -25.81
C VAL A 185 -2.12 -1.32 -24.79
N ASP A 186 -2.70 -0.16 -25.11
CA ASP A 186 -3.80 0.48 -24.39
C ASP A 186 -5.14 -0.05 -24.93
N ASP A 187 -6.02 -0.54 -24.05
CA ASP A 187 -7.39 -0.94 -24.43
C ASP A 187 -8.36 0.23 -24.62
N GLY A 188 -7.91 1.45 -24.35
CA GLY A 188 -8.65 2.69 -24.60
C GLY A 188 -9.75 2.99 -23.58
N THR A 189 -9.89 2.20 -22.51
CA THR A 189 -10.98 2.33 -21.54
C THR A 189 -10.80 3.46 -20.51
N GLY A 190 -9.74 4.26 -20.61
CA GLY A 190 -9.46 5.34 -19.66
C GLY A 190 -8.66 6.48 -20.29
N LYS A 191 -9.24 7.69 -20.29
CA LYS A 191 -8.59 8.91 -20.79
C LYS A 191 -8.88 10.08 -19.86
N GLY A 192 -8.14 10.13 -18.75
CA GLY A 192 -8.19 11.20 -17.76
C GLY A 192 -6.98 11.13 -16.84
N THR A 193 -7.18 11.45 -15.55
CA THR A 193 -6.18 11.26 -14.49
C THR A 193 -5.75 9.80 -14.29
N THR A 194 -6.48 8.84 -14.85
CA THR A 194 -6.08 7.44 -14.95
C THR A 194 -6.06 7.01 -16.43
N SER A 195 -5.10 6.17 -16.82
CA SER A 195 -5.04 5.57 -18.17
C SER A 195 -6.10 4.47 -18.39
N GLY A 196 -6.23 4.01 -19.64
CA GLY A 196 -6.82 2.70 -19.94
C GLY A 196 -5.98 1.57 -19.38
N ASN A 197 -6.43 0.32 -19.56
CA ASN A 197 -5.63 -0.81 -19.16
C ASN A 197 -4.52 -1.03 -20.18
N ILE A 198 -3.29 -0.90 -19.71
CA ILE A 198 -2.09 -1.09 -20.49
C ILE A 198 -1.61 -2.52 -20.28
N THR A 199 -1.28 -3.20 -21.37
CA THR A 199 -0.63 -4.52 -21.35
C THR A 199 0.74 -4.42 -22.03
N TYR A 200 1.73 -5.13 -21.48
CA TYR A 200 3.10 -5.12 -21.99
C TYR A 200 3.49 -6.49 -22.54
N ALA A 201 3.94 -6.53 -23.79
CA ALA A 201 4.37 -7.74 -24.47
C ALA A 201 5.81 -8.17 -24.12
N ASN A 202 6.62 -7.25 -23.59
CA ASN A 202 8.01 -7.47 -23.20
C ASN A 202 8.18 -7.37 -21.69
N SER A 203 9.11 -8.14 -21.15
CA SER A 203 9.56 -8.07 -19.76
C SER A 203 10.60 -6.96 -19.56
N GLY A 204 10.84 -6.58 -18.30
CA GLY A 204 11.82 -5.59 -17.88
C GLY A 204 11.21 -4.29 -17.34
N ALA A 205 12.09 -3.33 -17.04
CA ALA A 205 11.71 -2.02 -16.56
C ALA A 205 11.17 -1.16 -17.71
N THR A 206 10.01 -0.54 -17.51
CA THR A 206 9.38 0.39 -18.45
C THR A 206 8.92 1.64 -17.72
N THR A 207 8.91 2.77 -18.42
CA THR A 207 8.32 4.02 -17.94
C THR A 207 7.11 4.41 -18.78
N ALA A 208 6.36 5.38 -18.28
CA ALA A 208 5.30 6.08 -18.98
C ALA A 208 5.45 7.59 -18.73
N SER A 209 4.68 8.40 -19.46
CA SER A 209 4.48 9.80 -19.14
C SER A 209 3.05 10.23 -19.45
N VAL A 210 2.61 11.31 -18.83
CA VAL A 210 1.32 11.94 -19.10
C VAL A 210 1.56 13.40 -19.48
N THR A 211 1.04 13.81 -20.62
CA THR A 211 0.95 15.23 -21.00
C THR A 211 -0.41 15.75 -20.61
N VAL A 212 -0.44 16.69 -19.67
CA VAL A 212 -1.63 17.39 -19.19
C VAL A 212 -1.72 18.74 -19.90
N LEU A 213 -2.79 18.97 -20.66
CA LEU A 213 -3.06 20.27 -21.27
C LEU A 213 -3.73 21.18 -20.22
N TYR A 214 -2.91 21.93 -19.49
CA TYR A 214 -3.33 22.81 -18.40
C TYR A 214 -3.35 24.27 -18.86
N ASP A 215 -4.53 24.90 -18.85
CA ASP A 215 -4.73 26.29 -19.30
C ASP A 215 -4.18 26.57 -20.72
N GLY A 216 -4.31 25.58 -21.61
CA GLY A 216 -3.75 25.62 -22.98
C GLY A 216 -2.24 25.33 -23.08
N THR A 217 -1.55 25.13 -21.96
CA THR A 217 -0.12 24.79 -21.91
C THR A 217 0.08 23.28 -21.74
N PRO A 218 0.82 22.59 -22.63
CA PRO A 218 1.12 21.17 -22.46
C PRO A 218 2.25 20.97 -21.45
N ILE A 219 1.94 20.34 -20.32
CA ILE A 219 2.89 19.98 -19.26
C ILE A 219 3.05 18.45 -19.26
N SER A 220 4.27 17.95 -19.46
CA SER A 220 4.59 16.53 -19.40
C SER A 220 5.15 16.17 -18.04
N VAL A 221 4.57 15.13 -17.43
CA VAL A 221 5.01 14.54 -16.16
C VAL A 221 5.47 13.12 -16.41
N ALA A 222 6.70 12.79 -15.98
CA ALA A 222 7.23 11.44 -16.04
C ALA A 222 6.58 10.57 -14.96
N CYS A 223 6.39 9.28 -15.24
CA CYS A 223 5.84 8.32 -14.30
C CYS A 223 6.92 7.41 -13.70
N ASP A 224 6.72 7.01 -12.45
CA ASP A 224 7.58 6.06 -11.73
C ASP A 224 7.79 4.75 -12.53
N PRO A 225 8.98 4.14 -12.49
CA PRO A 225 9.27 2.95 -13.28
C PRO A 225 8.41 1.75 -12.87
N LEU A 226 7.80 1.11 -13.86
CA LEU A 226 7.08 -0.15 -13.74
C LEU A 226 8.02 -1.32 -14.06
N GLN A 227 8.01 -2.34 -13.22
CA GLN A 227 8.70 -3.61 -13.46
C GLN A 227 7.72 -4.64 -14.04
N VAL A 228 7.97 -5.09 -15.28
CA VAL A 228 7.19 -6.15 -15.94
C VAL A 228 7.97 -7.46 -15.86
N ASN A 229 7.50 -8.39 -15.02
CA ASN A 229 8.12 -9.70 -14.85
C ASN A 229 7.76 -10.64 -16.01
N GLY A 230 8.77 -11.31 -16.57
CA GLY A 230 8.62 -12.37 -17.57
C GLY A 230 8.35 -13.73 -16.90
N ALA A 231 9.19 -14.73 -17.18
CA ALA A 231 9.14 -16.02 -16.52
C ALA A 231 9.17 -15.90 -14.99
N ALA A 232 8.20 -16.50 -14.29
CA ALA A 232 8.09 -16.41 -12.85
C ALA A 232 9.28 -17.07 -12.12
N ILE A 233 9.65 -16.52 -10.96
CA ILE A 233 10.62 -17.11 -10.03
C ILE A 233 9.84 -17.62 -8.82
N THR A 234 9.95 -18.90 -8.50
CA THR A 234 9.20 -19.58 -7.44
C THR A 234 10.10 -20.50 -6.61
N GLY A 235 9.60 -20.98 -5.46
CA GLY A 235 10.29 -21.98 -4.64
C GLY A 235 11.48 -21.48 -3.80
N CYS A 236 11.91 -20.23 -3.96
CA CYS A 236 13.00 -19.63 -3.17
C CYS A 236 12.73 -19.72 -1.66
N THR A 237 13.72 -20.19 -0.90
CA THR A 237 13.77 -20.14 0.57
C THR A 237 15.06 -19.46 1.00
N CYS A 238 15.02 -18.55 1.98
CA CYS A 238 16.18 -17.80 2.48
C CYS A 238 16.32 -17.96 3.99
N GLU A 239 17.29 -18.76 4.42
CA GLU A 239 17.50 -19.13 5.83
C GLU A 239 18.88 -18.70 6.33
N PRO A 240 19.03 -18.29 7.60
CA PRO A 240 20.32 -18.07 8.25
C PRO A 240 21.01 -19.39 8.62
N ASP A 241 22.35 -19.38 8.67
CA ASP A 241 23.17 -20.44 9.26
C ASP A 241 23.02 -20.51 10.79
N VAL A 242 22.83 -19.35 11.44
CA VAL A 242 22.58 -19.20 12.87
C VAL A 242 21.36 -18.31 13.08
N ALA A 243 20.24 -18.92 13.46
CA ALA A 243 18.98 -18.19 13.70
C ALA A 243 19.04 -17.26 14.93
N ILE A 244 19.94 -17.53 15.89
CA ILE A 244 20.01 -16.82 17.17
C ILE A 244 21.49 -16.67 17.61
N PRO A 245 22.21 -15.64 17.14
CA PRO A 245 23.61 -15.41 17.47
C PRO A 245 23.80 -14.86 18.90
N ASP A 246 24.84 -15.32 19.60
CA ASP A 246 25.23 -14.85 20.94
C ASP A 246 26.46 -13.94 20.88
N VAL A 247 26.29 -12.65 21.19
CA VAL A 247 27.35 -11.64 21.11
C VAL A 247 28.17 -11.49 22.41
N ALA A 248 27.95 -12.33 23.44
CA ALA A 248 28.67 -12.24 24.71
C ALA A 248 30.20 -12.33 24.58
N ASN A 249 30.68 -13.06 23.58
CA ASN A 249 32.11 -13.23 23.30
C ASN A 249 32.65 -12.24 22.23
N GLY A 250 31.86 -11.22 21.89
CA GLY A 250 32.14 -10.25 20.83
C GLY A 250 31.24 -10.43 19.60
N PRO A 251 31.44 -9.63 18.54
CA PRO A 251 30.54 -9.62 17.39
C PRO A 251 30.48 -10.96 16.65
N VAL A 252 29.27 -11.39 16.31
CA VAL A 252 28.99 -12.61 15.54
C VAL A 252 28.55 -12.25 14.13
N THR A 253 29.04 -12.97 13.12
CA THR A 253 28.56 -12.85 11.74
C THR A 253 27.59 -13.99 11.44
N VAL A 254 26.43 -13.65 10.88
CA VAL A 254 25.41 -14.61 10.42
C VAL A 254 25.36 -14.56 8.89
N THR A 255 25.17 -15.71 8.27
CA THR A 255 25.07 -15.89 6.81
C THR A 255 23.66 -16.35 6.44
N TRP A 256 22.94 -15.55 5.68
CA TRP A 256 21.71 -16.00 5.01
C TRP A 256 22.05 -16.62 3.67
N SER A 257 21.39 -17.72 3.33
CA SER A 257 21.56 -18.38 2.03
C SER A 257 20.20 -18.65 1.38
N VAL A 258 20.08 -18.19 0.13
CA VAL A 258 18.95 -18.45 -0.76
C VAL A 258 19.16 -19.81 -1.42
N SER A 259 18.11 -20.62 -1.43
CA SER A 259 18.10 -21.94 -2.07
C SER A 259 16.75 -22.21 -2.71
N LYS A 260 16.66 -23.29 -3.51
CA LYS A 260 15.43 -23.81 -4.15
C LYS A 260 14.72 -22.86 -5.14
N CYS A 261 15.30 -21.71 -5.46
CA CYS A 261 14.80 -20.84 -6.52
C CYS A 261 14.71 -21.59 -7.86
N ALA A 262 13.52 -21.59 -8.45
CA ALA A 262 13.24 -22.19 -9.74
C ALA A 262 12.55 -21.19 -10.65
N THR A 263 12.84 -21.27 -11.95
CA THR A 263 12.15 -20.52 -12.99
C THR A 263 12.04 -21.40 -14.23
N VAL A 264 10.97 -21.23 -15.03
CA VAL A 264 10.66 -22.13 -16.15
C VAL A 264 10.82 -21.37 -17.46
N GLY A 265 11.71 -21.85 -18.33
CA GLY A 265 12.02 -21.20 -19.61
C GLY A 265 13.00 -20.02 -19.50
N ALA A 266 13.63 -19.84 -18.34
CA ALA A 266 14.58 -18.79 -18.00
C ALA A 266 15.70 -19.34 -17.10
N THR A 267 16.72 -18.53 -16.81
CA THR A 267 17.85 -18.82 -15.93
C THR A 267 17.97 -17.73 -14.87
N ILE A 268 18.22 -18.09 -13.61
CA ILE A 268 18.52 -17.09 -12.56
C ILE A 268 19.87 -16.41 -12.89
N THR A 269 19.89 -15.08 -12.88
CA THR A 269 21.03 -14.25 -13.33
C THR A 269 21.67 -13.44 -12.21
N GLY A 270 20.97 -13.17 -11.12
CA GLY A 270 21.49 -12.30 -10.06
C GLY A 270 20.65 -12.24 -8.80
N TYR A 271 21.29 -11.75 -7.73
CA TYR A 271 20.75 -11.61 -6.39
C TYR A 271 21.19 -10.24 -5.85
N GLU A 272 20.24 -9.34 -5.60
CA GLU A 272 20.49 -8.00 -5.03
C GLU A 272 20.02 -8.01 -3.57
N TRP A 273 20.93 -7.84 -2.61
CA TRP A 273 20.65 -7.93 -1.17
C TRP A 273 20.47 -6.56 -0.52
N THR A 274 19.55 -6.47 0.43
CA THR A 274 19.34 -5.30 1.31
C THR A 274 19.28 -5.76 2.76
N GLY A 275 19.92 -5.02 3.68
CA GLY A 275 20.04 -5.39 5.10
C GLY A 275 21.17 -6.38 5.42
N ALA A 276 21.74 -7.05 4.41
CA ALA A 276 22.95 -7.86 4.50
C ALA A 276 23.88 -7.58 3.31
N THR A 277 25.17 -7.88 3.45
CA THR A 277 26.19 -7.69 2.40
C THR A 277 26.53 -9.04 1.76
N GLY A 278 26.31 -9.19 0.46
CA GLY A 278 26.55 -10.46 -0.24
C GLY A 278 26.60 -10.31 -1.74
N THR A 279 27.03 -11.39 -2.41
CA THR A 279 27.06 -11.50 -3.87
C THR A 279 26.61 -12.90 -4.26
N GLY A 280 25.54 -13.01 -5.04
CA GLY A 280 24.93 -14.30 -5.38
C GLY A 280 24.05 -14.84 -4.25
N GLU A 281 24.03 -16.16 -4.10
CA GLU A 281 23.07 -16.88 -3.24
C GLU A 281 23.21 -16.63 -1.73
N SER A 282 24.31 -16.02 -1.26
CA SER A 282 24.53 -15.79 0.17
C SER A 282 24.91 -14.33 0.49
N ALA A 283 24.49 -13.87 1.66
CA ALA A 283 24.87 -12.59 2.23
C ALA A 283 25.06 -12.69 3.75
N THR A 284 25.90 -11.80 4.29
CA THR A 284 26.26 -11.76 5.70
C THR A 284 25.94 -10.43 6.36
N ALA A 285 25.69 -10.46 7.66
CA ALA A 285 25.64 -9.28 8.51
C ALA A 285 26.26 -9.58 9.89
N ALA A 286 26.79 -8.54 10.52
CA ALA A 286 27.40 -8.63 11.85
C ALA A 286 26.43 -8.13 12.93
N PHE A 287 26.32 -8.91 14.00
CA PHE A 287 25.62 -8.58 15.22
C PHE A 287 26.66 -8.25 16.29
N SER A 288 26.50 -7.12 16.98
CA SER A 288 27.43 -6.66 18.02
C SER A 288 26.75 -6.33 19.34
N GLU A 289 25.42 -6.24 19.37
CA GLU A 289 24.65 -5.83 20.55
C GLU A 289 23.46 -6.79 20.79
N LYS A 290 23.07 -6.95 22.06
CA LYS A 290 21.84 -7.65 22.46
C LYS A 290 20.62 -6.97 21.81
N ASP A 291 19.62 -7.77 21.45
CA ASP A 291 18.37 -7.31 20.83
C ASP A 291 18.53 -6.62 19.45
N GLN A 292 19.73 -6.61 18.88
CA GLN A 292 19.94 -6.23 17.48
C GLN A 292 19.24 -7.27 16.59
N GLU A 293 18.24 -6.82 15.83
CA GLU A 293 17.50 -7.63 14.86
C GLU A 293 17.87 -7.21 13.42
N ILE A 294 18.08 -8.20 12.55
CA ILE A 294 18.29 -7.99 11.11
C ILE A 294 17.39 -8.95 10.34
N THR A 295 16.62 -8.39 9.41
CA THR A 295 15.69 -9.11 8.54
C THR A 295 15.99 -8.73 7.09
N PRO A 296 16.94 -9.42 6.44
CA PRO A 296 17.36 -9.06 5.08
C PRO A 296 16.25 -9.30 4.06
N THR A 297 16.32 -8.56 2.95
CA THR A 297 15.56 -8.86 1.74
C THR A 297 16.50 -9.11 0.57
N VAL A 298 16.08 -9.99 -0.33
CA VAL A 298 16.84 -10.37 -1.53
C VAL A 298 15.94 -10.30 -2.75
N VAL A 299 16.38 -9.56 -3.77
CA VAL A 299 15.74 -9.52 -5.08
C VAL A 299 16.47 -10.48 -6.00
N VAL A 300 15.81 -11.59 -6.32
CA VAL A 300 16.30 -12.58 -7.28
C VAL A 300 15.87 -12.16 -8.68
N SER A 301 16.79 -12.20 -9.63
CA SER A 301 16.57 -11.81 -11.03
C SER A 301 16.80 -12.99 -12.00
N ASN A 302 16.11 -13.00 -13.15
CA ASN A 302 16.37 -13.96 -14.23
C ASN A 302 16.67 -13.27 -15.59
N ASP A 303 17.02 -14.07 -16.60
CA ASP A 303 17.35 -13.62 -17.96
C ASP A 303 16.12 -13.15 -18.79
N ASP A 304 14.89 -13.45 -18.35
CA ASP A 304 13.64 -12.84 -18.84
C ASP A 304 13.21 -11.63 -18.00
N ASN A 305 14.20 -10.92 -17.43
CA ASN A 305 14.08 -9.67 -16.69
C ASN A 305 13.09 -9.67 -15.50
N THR A 306 12.62 -10.82 -15.02
CA THR A 306 11.82 -10.89 -13.78
C THR A 306 12.68 -10.45 -12.61
N LYS A 307 12.15 -9.57 -11.78
CA LYS A 307 12.69 -9.25 -10.45
C LYS A 307 11.66 -9.66 -9.41
N GLN A 308 12.05 -10.57 -8.51
CA GLN A 308 11.20 -11.05 -7.43
C GLN A 308 11.90 -10.83 -6.08
N SER A 309 11.27 -10.06 -5.21
CA SER A 309 11.76 -9.83 -3.84
C SER A 309 11.27 -10.94 -2.90
N PHE A 310 12.14 -11.34 -1.98
CA PHE A 310 11.86 -12.25 -0.88
C PHE A 310 12.41 -11.68 0.42
N THR A 311 11.66 -11.79 1.51
CA THR A 311 12.14 -11.50 2.87
C THR A 311 12.75 -12.77 3.44
N CYS A 312 13.95 -12.68 3.99
CA CYS A 312 14.64 -13.76 4.66
C CYS A 312 14.16 -13.90 6.12
N SER A 313 14.36 -15.07 6.73
CA SER A 313 14.07 -15.28 8.15
C SER A 313 14.82 -14.24 9.01
N ALA A 314 14.07 -13.56 9.89
CA ALA A 314 14.61 -12.57 10.82
C ALA A 314 15.57 -13.24 11.82
N VAL A 315 16.64 -12.54 12.19
CA VAL A 315 17.61 -12.99 13.19
C VAL A 315 17.79 -11.90 14.22
N LYS A 316 17.64 -12.26 15.50
CA LYS A 316 17.80 -11.38 16.65
C LYS A 316 18.93 -11.89 17.54
N ALA A 317 19.87 -11.01 17.89
CA ALA A 317 21.00 -11.36 18.74
C ALA A 317 20.65 -11.37 20.23
N ILE A 318 21.28 -12.30 20.96
CA ILE A 318 21.29 -12.35 22.42
C ILE A 318 22.68 -11.99 22.94
N ASP A 319 22.77 -11.58 24.20
CA ASP A 319 24.03 -11.43 24.93
C ASP A 319 23.97 -12.34 26.15
N ALA A 320 24.66 -13.48 26.07
CA ALA A 320 24.71 -14.44 27.15
C ALA A 320 25.34 -13.93 28.45
N SER A 321 26.12 -12.84 28.41
CA SER A 321 26.68 -12.20 29.61
C SER A 321 25.69 -11.28 30.31
N LYS A 322 24.55 -10.97 29.67
CA LYS A 322 23.48 -10.09 30.17
C LYS A 322 22.09 -10.72 29.92
N PRO A 323 21.77 -11.83 30.60
CA PRO A 323 20.42 -12.40 30.55
C PRO A 323 19.39 -11.47 31.17
N ASP A 324 18.14 -11.63 30.75
CA ASP A 324 17.00 -10.94 31.35
C ASP A 324 16.48 -11.70 32.57
N TYR A 325 16.69 -13.03 32.61
CA TYR A 325 16.32 -13.92 33.73
C TYR A 325 17.38 -15.00 33.97
N GLU A 326 17.59 -15.38 35.22
CA GLU A 326 18.54 -16.43 35.60
C GLU A 326 17.86 -17.52 36.45
N PHE A 327 17.89 -18.75 35.96
CA PHE A 327 17.46 -19.95 36.69
C PHE A 327 18.64 -20.50 37.51
N THR A 328 18.60 -20.27 38.82
CA THR A 328 19.67 -20.65 39.77
C THR A 328 19.30 -21.83 40.69
N ASP A 329 18.03 -22.22 40.74
CA ASP A 329 17.53 -23.32 41.58
C ASP A 329 16.45 -24.14 40.83
N GLN A 330 16.17 -25.33 41.36
CA GLN A 330 15.25 -26.32 40.79
C GLN A 330 13.81 -26.17 41.29
N GLY A 331 12.89 -26.82 40.56
CA GLY A 331 11.54 -27.13 41.01
C GLY A 331 10.55 -25.96 40.93
N ASN A 332 9.27 -26.30 41.00
CA ASN A 332 8.17 -25.34 40.89
C ASN A 332 8.09 -24.33 42.05
N THR A 333 8.78 -24.58 43.16
CA THR A 333 8.88 -23.65 44.30
C THR A 333 9.69 -22.39 43.99
N ASN A 334 10.58 -22.46 42.99
CA ASN A 334 11.42 -21.36 42.54
C ASN A 334 11.08 -20.93 41.11
N ALA A 335 9.82 -21.13 40.69
CA ALA A 335 9.38 -20.76 39.35
C ALA A 335 9.51 -19.25 39.12
N ILE A 336 10.06 -18.88 37.96
CA ILE A 336 10.21 -17.49 37.53
C ILE A 336 8.90 -17.06 36.85
N PRO A 337 8.22 -16.00 37.32
CA PRO A 337 7.00 -15.50 36.71
C PRO A 337 7.31 -14.60 35.51
N PHE A 338 6.62 -14.84 34.40
CA PHE A 338 6.65 -14.07 33.16
C PHE A 338 5.28 -13.43 32.93
N VAL A 339 5.24 -12.12 32.71
CA VAL A 339 3.98 -11.36 32.56
C VAL A 339 3.72 -11.09 31.08
N GLY A 340 2.56 -11.53 30.60
CA GLY A 340 2.20 -11.44 29.18
C GLY A 340 3.14 -12.23 28.26
N ASN A 341 3.25 -11.79 27.01
CA ASN A 341 4.15 -12.40 26.03
C ASN A 341 5.58 -11.89 26.23
N VAL A 342 6.55 -12.80 26.16
CA VAL A 342 7.97 -12.56 26.44
C VAL A 342 8.83 -13.00 25.26
N ASP A 343 9.85 -12.20 24.99
CA ASP A 343 10.99 -12.47 24.11
C ASP A 343 12.22 -12.01 24.91
N ALA A 344 13.01 -12.97 25.37
CA ALA A 344 14.05 -12.77 26.39
C ALA A 344 15.24 -13.72 26.20
N THR A 345 16.33 -13.39 26.87
CA THR A 345 17.48 -14.28 27.09
C THR A 345 17.41 -14.83 28.51
N VAL A 346 17.40 -16.15 28.68
CA VAL A 346 17.46 -16.79 30.00
C VAL A 346 18.79 -17.50 30.18
N VAL A 347 19.41 -17.38 31.36
CA VAL A 347 20.54 -18.21 31.78
C VAL A 347 20.05 -19.36 32.63
N PHE A 348 20.65 -20.53 32.44
CA PHE A 348 20.62 -21.60 33.42
C PHE A 348 21.98 -21.73 34.10
N ASN A 349 21.97 -21.57 35.42
CA ASN A 349 23.15 -21.61 36.29
C ASN A 349 22.91 -22.58 37.44
N LEU A 350 22.44 -23.79 37.11
CA LEU A 350 22.07 -24.79 38.10
C LEU A 350 23.32 -25.45 38.71
N PRO A 351 23.28 -25.85 39.99
CA PRO A 351 24.43 -26.45 40.66
C PRO A 351 24.94 -27.72 39.96
N SER A 352 26.25 -27.80 39.67
CA SER A 352 26.83 -28.91 38.89
C SER A 352 26.64 -30.31 39.51
N GLY A 353 26.44 -30.41 40.83
CA GLY A 353 26.11 -31.67 41.50
C GLY A 353 24.65 -32.13 41.38
N TRP A 354 23.78 -31.36 40.71
CA TRP A 354 22.35 -31.64 40.62
C TRP A 354 22.01 -32.76 39.64
N HIS A 355 22.69 -32.81 38.49
CA HIS A 355 22.49 -33.81 37.43
C HIS A 355 23.10 -35.20 37.74
N GLY A 356 23.46 -35.45 39.01
CA GLY A 356 24.23 -36.61 39.41
C GLY A 356 25.71 -36.51 38.99
N ALA A 357 26.29 -37.63 38.56
CA ALA A 357 27.74 -37.78 38.36
C ALA A 357 28.22 -37.51 36.92
N GLY A 358 27.51 -36.71 36.12
CA GLY A 358 27.96 -36.36 34.78
C GLY A 358 27.12 -35.28 34.07
N ASP A 359 27.78 -34.54 33.19
CA ASP A 359 27.21 -33.43 32.40
C ASP A 359 26.38 -33.91 31.18
N ALA A 360 25.88 -35.15 31.22
CA ALA A 360 25.23 -35.82 30.10
C ALA A 360 23.83 -36.30 30.48
N GLY A 361 22.84 -35.92 29.67
CA GLY A 361 21.43 -36.20 29.90
C GLY A 361 20.57 -35.00 29.50
N THR A 362 19.33 -35.01 29.94
CA THR A 362 18.35 -33.95 29.66
C THR A 362 17.62 -33.53 30.93
N CYS A 363 17.18 -32.28 30.98
CA CYS A 363 16.27 -31.74 31.98
C CYS A 363 14.93 -31.37 31.34
N THR A 364 13.90 -31.30 32.18
CA THR A 364 12.58 -30.79 31.83
C THR A 364 12.50 -29.31 32.17
N PHE A 365 12.46 -28.45 31.16
CA PHE A 365 11.98 -27.07 31.30
C PHE A 365 10.44 -27.10 31.26
N ALA A 366 9.77 -26.44 32.19
CA ALA A 366 8.32 -26.43 32.28
C ALA A 366 7.79 -25.00 32.44
N CYS A 367 6.64 -24.70 31.84
CA CYS A 367 5.88 -23.47 32.07
C CYS A 367 4.42 -23.79 32.41
N GLN A 368 3.86 -23.04 33.36
CA GLN A 368 2.47 -23.14 33.77
C GLN A 368 1.77 -21.79 33.64
N VAL A 369 0.58 -21.73 33.04
CA VAL A 369 -0.20 -20.48 32.90
C VAL A 369 -0.61 -19.92 34.26
N ASP A 370 -0.28 -18.65 34.49
CA ASP A 370 -0.80 -17.87 35.59
C ASP A 370 -2.18 -17.33 35.20
N ARG A 371 -3.22 -18.13 35.51
CA ARG A 371 -4.61 -17.84 35.12
C ARG A 371 -5.18 -16.64 35.89
N GLY A 372 -5.08 -15.45 35.28
CA GLY A 372 -5.77 -14.23 35.73
C GLY A 372 -7.18 -14.01 35.15
N GLY A 373 -7.67 -14.88 34.26
CA GLY A 373 -8.94 -14.69 33.54
C GLY A 373 -9.48 -15.94 32.85
N THR A 374 -10.46 -15.77 31.97
CA THR A 374 -11.15 -16.85 31.23
C THR A 374 -10.43 -17.26 29.93
N GLY A 375 -9.10 -17.23 29.92
CA GLY A 375 -8.30 -17.63 28.75
C GLY A 375 -8.48 -19.12 28.41
N ASP A 376 -8.13 -19.47 27.18
CA ASP A 376 -8.11 -20.85 26.68
C ASP A 376 -6.91 -21.68 27.21
N GLY A 377 -6.08 -21.07 28.06
CA GLY A 377 -4.94 -21.72 28.71
C GLY A 377 -3.78 -22.04 27.78
N LYS A 378 -3.81 -21.59 26.51
CA LYS A 378 -2.80 -21.99 25.52
C LYS A 378 -1.45 -21.30 25.77
N ILE A 379 -0.37 -22.09 25.79
CA ILE A 379 1.02 -21.60 25.71
C ILE A 379 1.63 -22.05 24.38
N THR A 380 2.35 -21.13 23.73
CA THR A 380 3.23 -21.42 22.59
C THR A 380 4.55 -20.66 22.74
N GLY A 381 5.67 -21.20 22.27
CA GLY A 381 6.97 -20.55 22.44
C GLY A 381 8.15 -21.47 22.09
N SER A 382 9.34 -21.10 22.53
CA SER A 382 10.56 -21.90 22.41
C SER A 382 11.57 -21.58 23.52
N ILE A 383 12.42 -22.56 23.84
CA ILE A 383 13.61 -22.40 24.69
C ILE A 383 14.82 -22.94 23.91
N GLY A 384 15.77 -22.07 23.58
CA GLY A 384 16.80 -22.41 22.60
C GLY A 384 16.19 -22.76 21.24
N THR A 385 16.49 -23.95 20.75
CA THR A 385 15.92 -24.53 19.52
C THR A 385 14.73 -25.46 19.78
N VAL A 386 14.26 -25.57 21.03
CA VAL A 386 13.20 -26.51 21.44
C VAL A 386 11.87 -25.78 21.51
N GLU A 387 10.90 -26.16 20.68
CA GLU A 387 9.54 -25.61 20.73
C GLU A 387 8.80 -26.02 22.01
N ILE A 388 7.94 -25.11 22.49
CA ILE A 388 7.06 -25.29 23.64
C ILE A 388 5.64 -25.03 23.15
N VAL A 389 4.78 -26.06 23.08
CA VAL A 389 3.38 -25.90 22.61
C VAL A 389 2.44 -26.76 23.45
N GLY A 390 1.36 -26.17 23.95
CA GLY A 390 0.30 -26.92 24.63
C GLY A 390 -0.74 -26.04 25.33
N GLY A 391 -1.39 -26.63 26.35
CA GLY A 391 -2.38 -25.96 27.20
C GLY A 391 -1.75 -25.34 28.44
N ASP A 392 -2.48 -25.38 29.57
CA ASP A 392 -2.13 -24.68 30.82
C ASP A 392 -0.77 -25.05 31.42
N TYR A 393 -0.22 -26.18 31.00
CA TYR A 393 1.08 -26.69 31.41
C TYR A 393 1.79 -27.28 30.20
N VAL A 394 3.04 -26.89 30.01
CA VAL A 394 3.88 -27.28 28.89
C VAL A 394 5.27 -27.64 29.37
N THR A 395 5.90 -28.58 28.67
CA THR A 395 7.24 -29.07 28.99
C THR A 395 8.09 -29.17 27.73
N ALA A 396 9.34 -28.74 27.80
CA ALA A 396 10.38 -28.96 26.81
C ALA A 396 11.55 -29.71 27.42
N THR A 397 12.18 -30.57 26.62
CA THR A 397 13.38 -31.31 26.99
C THR A 397 14.61 -30.53 26.54
N ILE A 398 15.48 -30.13 27.47
CA ILE A 398 16.73 -29.39 27.20
C ILE A 398 17.93 -30.21 27.66
N ASP A 399 19.04 -30.20 26.92
CA ASP A 399 20.26 -30.92 27.33
C ASP A 399 20.84 -30.36 28.63
N VAL A 400 21.41 -31.23 29.47
CA VAL A 400 22.13 -30.86 30.71
C VAL A 400 23.28 -29.88 30.42
N ALA A 401 23.94 -30.00 29.27
CA ALA A 401 24.96 -29.06 28.82
C ALA A 401 24.44 -27.64 28.54
N ASN A 402 23.12 -27.43 28.54
CA ASN A 402 22.49 -26.12 28.47
C ASN A 402 22.00 -25.60 29.83
N THR A 403 22.01 -26.43 30.88
CA THR A 403 21.51 -26.06 32.21
C THR A 403 22.61 -25.71 33.24
N ILE A 404 23.87 -25.96 32.89
CA ILE A 404 25.06 -25.73 33.73
C ILE A 404 25.97 -24.65 33.16
N GLY A 405 26.83 -24.10 34.02
CA GLY A 405 27.92 -23.22 33.60
C GLY A 405 27.50 -21.82 33.13
N GLY A 406 26.25 -21.40 33.43
CA GLY A 406 25.75 -20.08 33.07
C GLY A 406 25.41 -19.94 31.58
N LYS A 407 25.08 -21.05 30.89
CA LYS A 407 24.73 -20.98 29.47
C LYS A 407 23.42 -20.24 29.28
N SER A 408 23.42 -19.31 28.33
CA SER A 408 22.21 -18.59 27.92
C SER A 408 21.49 -19.31 26.79
N LEU A 409 20.17 -19.26 26.86
CA LEU A 409 19.28 -19.65 25.78
C LEU A 409 18.29 -18.51 25.49
N PRO A 410 17.95 -18.28 24.22
CA PRO A 410 16.80 -17.46 23.85
C PRO A 410 15.52 -18.13 24.33
N PHE A 411 14.57 -17.33 24.78
CA PHE A 411 13.29 -17.77 25.31
C PHE A 411 12.17 -16.90 24.75
N VAL A 412 11.30 -17.52 23.96
CA VAL A 412 10.08 -16.89 23.46
C VAL A 412 8.90 -17.56 24.12
N LEU A 413 7.97 -16.78 24.67
CA LEU A 413 6.79 -17.28 25.35
C LEU A 413 5.58 -16.43 24.96
N ASN A 414 4.56 -17.06 24.39
CA ASN A 414 3.29 -16.46 24.05
C ASN A 414 2.19 -17.18 24.85
N VAL A 415 1.57 -16.43 25.76
CA VAL A 415 0.49 -16.86 26.67
C VAL A 415 -0.87 -16.35 26.22
N GLY A 416 -0.96 -15.73 25.03
CA GLY A 416 -2.20 -15.24 24.45
C GLY A 416 -2.87 -14.15 25.29
N SER A 417 -4.08 -14.44 25.79
CA SER A 417 -4.88 -13.54 26.63
C SER A 417 -4.73 -13.81 28.14
N ASN A 418 -3.85 -14.73 28.53
CA ASN A 418 -3.58 -15.01 29.94
C ASN A 418 -2.70 -13.91 30.58
N ALA A 419 -2.70 -13.82 31.91
CA ALA A 419 -1.95 -12.79 32.62
C ALA A 419 -0.43 -13.00 32.58
N GLY A 420 -0.01 -14.26 32.43
CA GLY A 420 1.39 -14.65 32.42
C GLY A 420 1.55 -16.17 32.47
N ALA A 421 2.78 -16.60 32.72
CA ALA A 421 3.08 -17.98 33.10
C ALA A 421 4.32 -18.02 34.00
N SER A 422 4.36 -19.00 34.90
CA SER A 422 5.49 -19.28 35.77
C SER A 422 6.24 -20.49 35.26
N CYS A 423 7.54 -20.34 34.97
CA CYS A 423 8.37 -21.42 34.43
C CYS A 423 9.45 -21.89 35.42
N PHE A 424 9.85 -23.15 35.33
CA PHE A 424 10.85 -23.78 36.21
C PHE A 424 11.61 -24.91 35.49
N VAL A 425 12.67 -25.42 36.12
CA VAL A 425 13.44 -26.57 35.62
C VAL A 425 13.37 -27.72 36.62
N ALA A 426 13.23 -28.94 36.11
CA ALA A 426 13.35 -30.21 36.84
C ALA A 426 14.28 -31.16 36.08
N TRP A 427 14.87 -32.13 36.78
CA TRP A 427 15.74 -33.17 36.22
C TRP A 427 14.96 -34.49 36.14
#